data_AF-A0A5Q4D4X8-F1
#
_entry.id   AF-A0A5Q4D4X8-F1
#
_cell.length_a   1.000
_cell.length_b   1.000
_cell.length_c   1.000
_cell.angle_alpha   90.00
_cell.angle_beta   90.00
_cell.angle_gamma   90.00
#
_symmetry.space_group_name_H-M   'P 1'
#
loop_
_entity.id
_entity.type
_entity.pdbx_description
1 polymer ?
#
loop_
_entity_poly.entity_id
_entity_poly.type
_entity_poly.pdbx_seq_one_letter_code
_entity_poly.pdbx_strand_id
1 'polypeptide(L)'
;MPSTMRRLMNPFFALVPLLLAAGCDGPSDPTVGVTEPSLATPAFSTASADIPSGREGFAFVAPFTDVVLRTGTFEARLSPTVEICTLVRVSGALVCGSPAADPIPFGRGGVQVDEKEGVYRASWNTNRVSPAVELGPDRYRIMVRVGEVEVGSADLHFVATQRELATVGHGYIGVVAGTTLNIRFTIRTGTVGSIDITPINPSLSFWATEQFTAQVRDLRDSLMVDAPVHWSSNRPDRLTIVPATGLATAGTGRGQALVSASSGGLSASVTATVVAPPNNAPYSGTIFLYPNVITAEDPTSFTGLEDAGRGERRMFDRRIGWVIRDAFLFIATYSDGRQIEVQVNPEFANSDDARVEALKYATVIGRLPSRLLKDVETVWIHRGSNAFGGGNRNLLIHTGMAAFYEAQGILEETLVHEAAHTSLDSYFAAAPGWLAAQAADARFISTYAWQYPQREDIAESFLPWFAVRHRRDRISEAQANIIESTIPNRLAFFDEQEFPMP
;
A
#
# COMPACT_ATOMS: atom_id res chain seq x y z
N MET A 1 -32.77 -25.69 60.15
CA MET A 1 -32.16 -27.03 60.40
C MET A 1 -31.56 -27.51 59.10
N PRO A 2 -30.48 -28.33 59.11
CA PRO A 2 -29.60 -28.67 60.23
C PRO A 2 -28.51 -27.57 60.41
N SER A 3 -27.44 -27.75 61.20
CA SER A 3 -27.37 -27.83 62.67
C SER A 3 -25.93 -28.17 63.11
N THR A 4 -25.44 -27.53 64.20
CA THR A 4 -24.47 -28.10 65.19
C THR A 4 -23.05 -28.52 64.73
N MET A 5 -21.99 -28.58 65.55
CA MET A 5 -21.77 -28.14 66.94
C MET A 5 -20.29 -27.83 67.25
N ARG A 6 -20.06 -26.73 67.97
CA ARG A 6 -19.25 -26.54 69.20
C ARG A 6 -18.12 -27.52 69.62
N ARG A 7 -16.98 -26.90 69.99
CA ARG A 7 -16.15 -27.05 71.23
C ARG A 7 -15.54 -28.42 71.59
N LEU A 8 -14.24 -28.44 71.89
CA LEU A 8 -13.56 -28.32 73.22
C LEU A 8 -12.03 -28.26 72.93
N MET A 9 -11.08 -27.60 73.62
CA MET A 9 -10.90 -26.92 74.92
C MET A 9 -10.02 -27.69 75.94
N ASN A 10 -8.75 -27.27 76.03
CA ASN A 10 -7.83 -27.35 77.20
C ASN A 10 -7.07 -28.69 77.50
N PRO A 11 -6.01 -28.70 78.38
CA PRO A 11 -4.63 -28.90 77.89
C PRO A 11 -3.74 -29.77 78.84
N PHE A 12 -2.44 -29.38 78.98
CA PHE A 12 -1.50 -29.60 80.11
C PHE A 12 -0.49 -30.78 80.10
N PHE A 13 0.74 -30.47 80.55
CA PHE A 13 1.92 -31.30 80.93
C PHE A 13 2.64 -32.16 79.86
N ALA A 14 3.95 -32.49 79.95
CA ALA A 14 5.15 -31.79 80.48
C ALA A 14 6.47 -32.58 80.29
N LEU A 15 7.62 -31.89 80.43
CA LEU A 15 9.04 -32.35 80.57
C LEU A 15 9.68 -33.10 79.34
N VAL A 16 10.92 -32.86 78.86
CA VAL A 16 12.29 -32.57 79.44
C VAL A 16 13.02 -33.88 79.86
N PRO A 17 14.37 -34.03 79.80
CA PRO A 17 15.49 -33.09 79.54
C PRO A 17 16.34 -33.50 78.28
N LEU A 18 17.67 -33.38 78.06
CA LEU A 18 18.88 -32.90 78.81
C LEU A 18 20.12 -32.68 77.88
N LEU A 19 21.20 -32.05 78.39
CA LEU A 19 22.62 -32.01 77.91
C LEU A 19 22.96 -31.31 76.55
N LEU A 20 24.06 -30.55 76.40
CA LEU A 20 24.87 -29.81 77.39
C LEU A 20 25.69 -28.65 76.75
N ALA A 21 26.02 -27.70 77.63
CA ALA A 21 26.91 -26.53 77.63
C ALA A 21 28.37 -26.75 77.13
N ALA A 22 29.32 -25.79 77.18
CA ALA A 22 29.43 -24.51 77.91
C ALA A 22 30.33 -23.49 77.14
N GLY A 23 30.50 -22.21 77.52
CA GLY A 23 30.02 -21.43 78.67
C GLY A 23 29.92 -19.92 78.33
N CYS A 24 29.31 -19.05 79.16
CA CYS A 24 29.94 -18.32 80.29
C CYS A 24 31.05 -17.33 79.84
N ASP A 25 31.01 -16.02 80.12
CA ASP A 25 30.14 -15.24 81.03
C ASP A 25 29.94 -13.77 80.59
N GLY A 26 28.96 -13.09 81.20
CA GLY A 26 29.08 -11.67 81.56
C GLY A 26 28.30 -10.64 80.72
N PRO A 27 27.54 -9.69 81.33
CA PRO A 27 26.73 -8.71 80.60
C PRO A 27 27.15 -7.24 80.78
N SER A 28 27.15 -6.47 79.67
CA SER A 28 26.80 -5.04 79.67
C SER A 28 26.55 -4.48 78.26
N ASP A 29 25.31 -4.08 78.01
CA ASP A 29 24.89 -3.13 76.96
C ASP A 29 24.71 -1.74 77.63
N PRO A 30 24.80 -0.56 76.97
CA PRO A 30 24.94 -0.33 75.53
C PRO A 30 26.04 0.66 75.09
N THR A 31 26.41 0.61 73.80
CA THR A 31 26.52 1.83 72.98
C THR A 31 26.38 1.54 71.48
N VAL A 32 25.75 2.47 70.75
CA VAL A 32 25.43 2.32 69.32
C VAL A 32 26.68 2.46 68.45
N GLY A 33 27.04 1.41 67.72
CA GLY A 33 27.94 1.50 66.58
C GLY A 33 27.19 1.91 65.31
N VAL A 34 27.61 3.01 64.68
CA VAL A 34 27.02 3.48 63.40
C VAL A 34 27.61 2.67 62.25
N THR A 35 26.75 2.09 61.42
CA THR A 35 27.09 1.54 60.10
C THR A 35 26.35 2.28 59.00
N GLU A 36 27.03 2.53 57.88
CA GLU A 36 26.45 3.26 56.75
C GLU A 36 25.39 2.41 56.02
N PRO A 37 24.27 3.02 55.57
CA PRO A 37 23.29 2.31 54.76
C PRO A 37 23.82 2.08 53.33
N SER A 38 23.88 0.81 52.92
CA SER A 38 24.21 0.40 51.55
C SER A 38 23.40 1.14 50.50
N LEU A 39 24.04 1.49 49.37
CA LEU A 39 23.35 1.87 48.15
C LEU A 39 22.34 0.76 47.76
N ALA A 40 21.12 1.17 47.41
CA ALA A 40 20.05 0.26 47.04
C ALA A 40 20.11 -0.17 45.57
N THR A 41 19.65 -1.38 45.27
CA THR A 41 19.49 -1.90 43.91
C THR A 41 18.45 -1.11 43.10
N PRO A 42 18.59 -1.02 41.76
CA PRO A 42 17.67 -0.26 40.91
C PRO A 42 16.27 -0.90 40.82
N ALA A 43 15.23 -0.06 40.84
CA ALA A 43 13.82 -0.45 40.89
C ALA A 43 13.17 -0.71 39.51
N PHE A 44 13.91 -1.31 38.57
CA PHE A 44 13.51 -1.50 37.17
C PHE A 44 13.98 -2.86 36.64
N SER A 45 13.30 -3.40 35.63
CA SER A 45 13.72 -4.59 34.90
C SER A 45 14.44 -4.21 33.58
N THR A 46 15.64 -4.75 33.40
CA THR A 46 16.37 -4.79 32.11
C THR A 46 15.68 -5.83 31.20
N ALA A 47 15.16 -5.44 30.03
CA ALA A 47 14.24 -6.30 29.27
C ALA A 47 14.44 -6.30 27.73
N SER A 48 15.16 -7.32 27.25
CA SER A 48 15.14 -7.81 25.84
C SER A 48 15.63 -6.87 24.72
N ALA A 49 15.80 -7.42 23.52
CA ALA A 49 16.21 -6.67 22.33
C ALA A 49 15.04 -5.98 21.60
N ASP A 50 13.80 -6.17 22.09
CA ASP A 50 12.56 -5.86 21.35
C ASP A 50 11.90 -4.52 21.76
N ILE A 51 12.54 -3.73 22.63
CA ILE A 51 12.07 -2.37 22.95
C ILE A 51 12.16 -1.50 21.68
N PRO A 52 11.12 -0.74 21.30
CA PRO A 52 11.14 0.14 20.13
C PRO A 52 12.40 1.01 20.06
N SER A 53 13.14 0.86 18.96
CA SER A 53 14.42 1.56 18.75
C SER A 53 14.19 2.93 18.12
N GLY A 54 14.96 3.93 18.56
CA GLY A 54 15.01 5.24 17.91
C GLY A 54 15.74 5.23 16.57
N ARG A 55 15.91 6.43 16.01
CA ARG A 55 16.60 6.68 14.74
C ARG A 55 18.11 6.41 14.84
N GLU A 56 18.79 6.35 13.70
CA GLU A 56 20.20 5.97 13.65
C GLU A 56 21.08 6.91 14.49
N GLY A 57 21.87 6.33 15.40
CA GLY A 57 22.69 7.09 16.34
C GLY A 57 21.96 7.56 17.61
N PHE A 58 20.69 7.17 17.83
CA PHE A 58 20.03 7.27 19.14
C PHE A 58 19.97 5.88 19.83
N ALA A 59 20.15 5.85 21.15
CA ALA A 59 19.80 4.70 21.98
C ALA A 59 19.41 5.11 23.41
N PHE A 60 18.40 4.46 23.98
CA PHE A 60 18.25 4.37 25.44
C PHE A 60 19.32 3.42 26.00
N VAL A 61 19.88 3.73 27.17
CA VAL A 61 21.00 2.97 27.77
C VAL A 61 20.68 2.49 29.19
N ALA A 62 21.60 1.76 29.82
CA ALA A 62 21.40 1.12 31.12
C ALA A 62 20.90 2.12 32.19
N PRO A 63 19.79 1.82 32.89
CA PRO A 63 19.23 0.47 33.10
C PRO A 63 18.17 0.00 32.09
N PHE A 64 17.87 0.75 31.01
CA PHE A 64 16.79 0.36 30.08
C PHE A 64 17.27 -0.65 29.04
N THR A 65 18.44 -0.44 28.44
CA THR A 65 19.03 -1.37 27.47
C THR A 65 20.56 -1.41 27.60
N ASP A 66 21.18 -2.51 27.21
CA ASP A 66 22.64 -2.62 27.05
C ASP A 66 23.10 -2.31 25.60
N VAL A 67 22.31 -1.56 24.83
CA VAL A 67 22.62 -1.22 23.42
C VAL A 67 23.78 -0.23 23.36
N VAL A 68 24.92 -0.72 22.86
CA VAL A 68 26.09 0.10 22.54
C VAL A 68 26.05 0.48 21.06
N LEU A 69 25.81 1.76 20.77
CA LEU A 69 25.90 2.32 19.42
C LEU A 69 27.34 2.23 18.89
N ARG A 70 27.52 1.49 17.80
CA ARG A 70 28.84 1.10 17.26
C ARG A 70 29.53 2.18 16.41
N THR A 71 28.82 3.25 16.06
CA THR A 71 29.26 4.34 15.20
C THR A 71 29.01 5.69 15.86
N GLY A 72 29.71 6.73 15.36
CA GLY A 72 29.67 8.10 15.87
C GLY A 72 30.31 8.30 17.25
N THR A 73 30.61 9.56 17.58
CA THR A 73 30.95 9.98 18.95
C THR A 73 29.69 10.46 19.67
N PHE A 74 29.67 10.49 21.00
CA PHE A 74 28.60 11.20 21.72
C PHE A 74 28.58 12.67 21.28
N GLU A 75 27.40 13.21 20.95
CA GLU A 75 27.21 14.63 20.73
C GLU A 75 26.57 15.25 21.98
N ALA A 76 27.38 15.98 22.76
CA ALA A 76 26.99 16.59 24.01
C ALA A 76 26.28 17.96 23.84
N ARG A 77 26.42 18.60 22.67
CA ARG A 77 26.00 20.01 22.45
C ARG A 77 24.56 20.18 21.97
N LEU A 78 23.77 19.10 21.93
CA LEU A 78 22.33 19.19 21.68
C LEU A 78 21.58 19.56 22.96
N SER A 79 20.42 20.19 22.78
CA SER A 79 19.44 20.46 23.84
C SER A 79 18.20 19.58 23.66
N PRO A 80 18.27 18.26 23.89
CA PRO A 80 17.13 17.38 23.72
C PRO A 80 16.03 17.67 24.76
N THR A 81 14.77 17.53 24.36
CA THR A 81 13.64 17.37 25.28
C THR A 81 13.39 15.90 25.55
N VAL A 82 12.87 15.60 26.74
CA VAL A 82 12.15 14.36 27.01
C VAL A 82 10.70 14.73 27.24
N GLU A 83 9.80 13.97 26.66
CA GLU A 83 8.34 14.11 26.77
C GLU A 83 7.76 12.76 27.19
N ILE A 84 6.67 12.77 27.96
CA ILE A 84 5.93 11.57 28.31
C ILE A 84 4.47 11.81 27.97
N CYS A 85 3.94 11.01 27.06
CA CYS A 85 2.53 11.06 26.65
C CYS A 85 1.77 9.84 27.18
N THR A 86 0.47 10.00 27.38
CA THR A 86 -0.45 8.86 27.50
C THR A 86 -0.68 8.24 26.13
N LEU A 87 -0.76 6.91 26.06
CA LEU A 87 -1.06 6.20 24.82
C LEU A 87 -2.57 6.01 24.65
N VAL A 88 -3.03 6.17 23.41
CA VAL A 88 -4.39 5.85 22.95
C VAL A 88 -4.31 4.99 21.69
N ARG A 89 -5.28 4.10 21.51
CA ARG A 89 -5.32 3.20 20.34
C ARG A 89 -6.15 3.82 19.21
N VAL A 90 -5.48 4.27 18.15
CA VAL A 90 -6.10 4.87 16.95
C VAL A 90 -5.88 3.93 15.77
N SER A 91 -6.96 3.51 15.11
CA SER A 91 -6.92 2.57 13.97
C SER A 91 -6.08 1.30 14.21
N GLY A 92 -6.02 0.85 15.46
CA GLY A 92 -5.22 -0.31 15.90
C GLY A 92 -3.81 0.03 16.41
N ALA A 93 -3.21 1.16 16.04
CA ALA A 93 -1.88 1.57 16.49
C ALA A 93 -1.93 2.32 17.84
N LEU A 94 -0.85 2.21 18.63
CA LEU A 94 -0.65 3.01 19.85
C LEU A 94 0.06 4.33 19.50
N VAL A 95 -0.63 5.44 19.75
CA VAL A 95 -0.15 6.81 19.50
C VAL A 95 -0.35 7.68 20.73
N CYS A 96 0.35 8.81 20.83
CA CYS A 96 0.13 9.77 21.91
C CYS A 96 -1.28 10.37 21.85
N GLY A 97 -1.97 10.34 23.00
CA GLY A 97 -3.28 10.97 23.20
C GLY A 97 -3.19 12.48 23.43
N SER A 98 -4.36 13.12 23.52
CA SER A 98 -4.45 14.56 23.77
C SER A 98 -3.99 14.96 25.17
N PRO A 99 -3.45 16.17 25.36
CA PRO A 99 -2.94 16.67 26.65
C PRO A 99 -4.10 17.03 27.60
N ALA A 100 -4.73 16.02 28.19
CA ALA A 100 -5.80 16.14 29.19
C ALA A 100 -5.29 16.13 30.64
N ALA A 101 -3.97 16.19 30.83
CA ALA A 101 -3.30 16.40 32.11
C ALA A 101 -2.15 17.40 31.91
N ASP A 102 -1.79 18.16 32.95
CA ASP A 102 -0.64 19.07 32.92
C ASP A 102 0.63 18.33 32.47
N PRO A 103 1.53 18.96 31.67
CA PRO A 103 2.80 18.36 31.29
C PRO A 103 3.58 17.98 32.56
N ILE A 104 3.72 16.68 32.80
CA ILE A 104 4.14 16.17 34.11
C ILE A 104 5.58 16.62 34.37
N PRO A 105 5.86 17.41 35.42
CA PRO A 105 7.16 18.04 35.56
C PRO A 105 8.24 17.00 35.82
N PHE A 106 9.19 16.92 34.89
CA PHE A 106 10.50 16.31 35.11
C PHE A 106 11.18 16.97 36.32
N GLY A 107 12.13 16.26 36.94
CA GLY A 107 12.87 16.74 38.10
C GLY A 107 13.52 18.11 37.85
N ARG A 108 13.67 18.90 38.93
CA ARG A 108 14.27 20.25 38.88
C ARG A 108 15.63 20.22 38.16
N GLY A 109 15.66 20.69 36.92
CA GLY A 109 16.86 20.71 36.08
C GLY A 109 16.62 20.36 34.61
N GLY A 110 15.53 19.67 34.27
CA GLY A 110 15.27 19.23 32.89
C GLY A 110 16.19 18.07 32.47
N VAL A 111 16.62 18.05 31.21
CA VAL A 111 17.61 17.08 30.71
C VAL A 111 19.02 17.59 30.99
N GLN A 112 19.85 16.76 31.63
CA GLN A 112 21.25 17.05 31.94
C GLN A 112 22.17 16.23 31.06
N VAL A 113 23.34 16.79 30.73
CA VAL A 113 24.39 16.11 29.95
C VAL A 113 25.47 15.56 30.89
N ASP A 114 25.95 14.36 30.60
CA ASP A 114 27.06 13.71 31.26
C ASP A 114 28.08 13.28 30.20
N GLU A 115 29.06 14.16 29.95
CA GLU A 115 30.10 13.95 28.95
C GLU A 115 31.06 12.81 29.31
N LYS A 116 31.13 12.40 30.58
CA LYS A 116 32.05 11.34 31.05
C LYS A 116 31.50 9.95 30.78
N GLU A 117 30.20 9.75 31.03
CA GLU A 117 29.51 8.50 30.66
C GLU A 117 28.96 8.53 29.23
N GLY A 118 28.98 9.68 28.55
CA GLY A 118 28.55 9.83 27.15
C GLY A 118 27.03 9.77 26.98
N VAL A 119 26.28 10.32 27.94
CA VAL A 119 24.81 10.19 28.03
C VAL A 119 24.12 11.52 28.35
N TYR A 120 22.86 11.59 27.97
CA TYR A 120 21.88 12.48 28.57
C TYR A 120 21.12 11.76 29.69
N ARG A 121 20.72 12.52 30.72
CA ARG A 121 19.98 12.05 31.89
C ARG A 121 18.76 12.93 32.13
N ALA A 122 17.59 12.33 32.34
CA ALA A 122 16.40 13.00 32.85
C ALA A 122 15.74 12.13 33.93
N SER A 123 15.09 12.74 34.91
CA SER A 123 14.40 12.00 35.98
C SER A 123 12.93 12.40 36.04
N TRP A 124 12.04 11.42 36.02
CA TRP A 124 10.59 11.62 36.17
C TRP A 124 10.10 10.98 37.46
N ASN A 125 9.45 11.76 38.32
CA ASN A 125 8.86 11.26 39.56
C ASN A 125 7.43 10.75 39.29
N THR A 126 7.20 9.45 39.47
CA THR A 126 5.92 8.79 39.14
C THR A 126 4.92 8.78 40.29
N ASN A 127 5.13 9.57 41.36
CA ASN A 127 4.25 9.60 42.54
C ASN A 127 2.86 10.21 42.26
N ARG A 128 2.63 10.73 41.06
CA ARG A 128 1.30 11.13 40.57
C ARG A 128 0.55 10.04 39.81
N VAL A 129 1.19 8.92 39.49
CA VAL A 129 0.57 7.82 38.74
C VAL A 129 -0.38 7.04 39.63
N SER A 130 -1.67 7.00 39.29
CA SER A 130 -2.74 6.45 40.11
C SER A 130 -2.92 4.93 39.92
N PRO A 131 -2.67 4.08 40.94
CA PRO A 131 -2.74 2.62 40.79
C PRO A 131 -4.10 2.07 40.35
N ALA A 132 -5.18 2.83 40.56
CA ALA A 132 -6.55 2.41 40.24
C ALA A 132 -6.96 2.67 38.77
N VAL A 133 -6.17 3.42 38.00
CA VAL A 133 -6.54 3.87 36.64
C VAL A 133 -5.39 3.70 35.64
N GLU A 134 -4.14 3.79 36.07
CA GLU A 134 -3.00 4.12 35.19
C GLU A 134 -1.95 3.01 35.05
N LEU A 135 -2.15 1.84 35.67
CA LEU A 135 -1.28 0.66 35.49
C LEU A 135 -1.56 -0.06 34.16
N GLY A 136 -0.58 -0.85 33.70
CA GLY A 136 -0.64 -1.66 32.46
C GLY A 136 0.33 -1.23 31.35
N PRO A 137 0.40 -1.98 30.24
CA PRO A 137 1.37 -1.78 29.16
C PRO A 137 0.98 -0.66 28.17
N ASP A 138 -0.25 -0.65 27.66
CA ASP A 138 -0.74 0.29 26.63
C ASP A 138 -1.02 1.71 27.20
N ARG A 139 -0.16 2.24 28.10
CA ARG A 139 -0.47 3.43 28.91
C ARG A 139 0.41 4.65 28.68
N TYR A 140 1.73 4.51 28.59
CA TYR A 140 2.63 5.66 28.46
C TYR A 140 3.79 5.39 27.50
N ARG A 141 4.25 6.45 26.85
CA ARG A 141 5.44 6.46 25.99
C ARG A 141 6.37 7.59 26.39
N ILE A 142 7.65 7.28 26.59
CA ILE A 142 8.74 8.27 26.56
C ILE A 142 8.96 8.64 25.10
N MET A 143 9.02 9.92 24.77
CA MET A 143 9.60 10.45 23.54
C MET A 143 10.83 11.28 23.89
N VAL A 144 11.85 11.24 23.04
CA VAL A 144 13.00 12.14 23.10
C VAL A 144 13.04 12.92 21.79
N ARG A 145 13.07 14.25 21.85
CA ARG A 145 13.18 15.12 20.66
C ARG A 145 14.42 15.99 20.73
N VAL A 146 14.82 16.53 19.59
CA VAL A 146 15.80 17.61 19.46
C VAL A 146 15.18 18.63 18.51
N GLY A 147 14.75 19.77 19.06
CA GLY A 147 13.73 20.59 18.39
C GLY A 147 12.46 19.76 18.17
N GLU A 148 11.84 19.89 17.01
CA GLU A 148 10.65 19.10 16.63
C GLU A 148 10.96 17.60 16.43
N VAL A 149 12.22 17.25 16.13
CA VAL A 149 12.58 15.96 15.55
C VAL A 149 12.74 14.88 16.63
N GLU A 150 11.79 13.93 16.68
CA GLU A 150 11.86 12.77 17.58
C GLU A 150 13.07 11.91 17.24
N VAL A 151 14.03 11.77 18.16
CA VAL A 151 15.22 10.92 17.97
C VAL A 151 14.96 9.47 18.40
N GLY A 152 14.00 9.25 19.30
CA GLY A 152 13.52 7.92 19.65
C GLY A 152 12.43 7.94 20.73
N SER A 153 11.73 6.83 20.88
CA SER A 153 10.67 6.66 21.87
C SER A 153 10.59 5.21 22.37
N ALA A 154 10.04 5.01 23.57
CA ALA A 154 9.90 3.69 24.20
C ALA A 154 8.65 3.63 25.09
N ASP A 155 7.97 2.49 25.10
CA ASP A 155 6.72 2.28 25.82
C ASP A 155 6.96 1.80 27.26
N LEU A 156 6.10 2.21 28.19
CA LEU A 156 6.22 1.94 29.62
C LEU A 156 5.08 1.07 30.13
N HIS A 157 5.42 -0.04 30.78
CA HIS A 157 4.47 -0.87 31.51
C HIS A 157 4.55 -0.57 33.00
N PHE A 158 3.52 0.08 33.54
CA PHE A 158 3.42 0.38 34.96
C PHE A 158 2.86 -0.80 35.76
N VAL A 159 3.56 -1.16 36.83
CA VAL A 159 3.20 -2.23 37.79
C VAL A 159 3.13 -1.69 39.22
N ALA A 160 2.41 -2.39 40.11
CA ALA A 160 2.21 -1.95 41.50
C ALA A 160 3.37 -2.33 42.43
N THR A 161 4.10 -3.43 42.15
CA THR A 161 5.24 -3.87 42.99
C THR A 161 6.46 -4.31 42.18
N GLN A 162 7.64 -4.25 42.82
CA GLN A 162 8.91 -4.76 42.27
C GLN A 162 8.82 -6.22 41.79
N ARG A 163 7.93 -7.03 42.39
CA ARG A 163 7.74 -8.44 42.02
C ARG A 163 7.01 -8.62 40.69
N GLU A 164 6.17 -7.66 40.31
CA GLU A 164 5.42 -7.65 39.05
C GLU A 164 6.25 -7.17 37.86
N LEU A 165 7.46 -6.63 38.07
CA LEU A 165 8.38 -6.31 36.97
C LEU A 165 8.73 -7.56 36.12
N ALA A 166 8.58 -8.76 36.68
CA ALA A 166 8.74 -10.04 35.99
C ALA A 166 7.51 -10.45 35.12
N THR A 167 6.39 -9.71 35.19
CA THR A 167 5.23 -9.90 34.29
C THR A 167 5.17 -8.86 33.17
N VAL A 168 6.19 -8.00 33.05
CA VAL A 168 6.32 -7.04 31.96
C VAL A 168 6.73 -7.77 30.69
N GLY A 169 5.88 -7.72 29.67
CA GLY A 169 6.15 -8.33 28.36
C GLY A 169 7.21 -7.58 27.55
N HIS A 170 7.69 -8.24 26.49
CA HIS A 170 8.60 -7.67 25.50
C HIS A 170 8.06 -6.37 24.89
N GLY A 171 8.95 -5.45 24.53
CA GLY A 171 8.62 -4.15 23.96
C GLY A 171 8.44 -3.01 24.98
N TYR A 172 8.36 -3.31 26.28
CA TYR A 172 8.09 -2.32 27.32
C TYR A 172 9.22 -2.20 28.35
N ILE A 173 9.46 -0.97 28.81
CA ILE A 173 10.25 -0.71 30.03
C ILE A 173 9.33 -0.91 31.24
N GLY A 174 9.70 -1.81 32.16
CA GLY A 174 8.95 -2.06 33.38
C GLY A 174 9.19 -0.98 34.45
N VAL A 175 8.12 -0.38 34.96
CA VAL A 175 8.18 0.73 35.93
C VAL A 175 7.29 0.45 37.14
N VAL A 176 7.85 0.46 38.36
CA VAL A 176 7.05 0.42 39.59
C VAL A 176 6.45 1.80 39.85
N ALA A 177 5.13 1.88 39.99
CA ALA A 177 4.44 3.15 40.28
C ALA A 177 4.90 3.74 41.64
N GLY A 178 5.03 5.07 41.72
CA GLY A 178 5.55 5.75 42.91
C GLY A 178 7.08 5.71 43.06
N THR A 179 7.81 5.37 42.00
CA THR A 179 9.28 5.47 41.95
C THR A 179 9.75 6.65 41.08
N THR A 180 11.05 6.94 41.07
CA THR A 180 11.64 7.93 40.14
C THR A 180 12.31 7.22 38.97
N LEU A 181 11.71 7.35 37.79
CA LEU A 181 12.21 6.80 36.52
C LEU A 181 13.41 7.62 36.05
N ASN A 182 14.59 7.02 36.03
CA ASN A 182 15.82 7.64 35.55
C ASN A 182 16.03 7.32 34.07
N ILE A 183 15.57 8.23 33.21
CA ILE A 183 15.64 8.13 31.75
C ILE A 183 17.06 8.47 31.31
N ARG A 184 17.72 7.52 30.64
CA ARG A 184 19.09 7.66 30.13
C ARG A 184 19.15 7.28 28.66
N PHE A 185 19.78 8.14 27.87
CA PHE A 185 19.95 7.93 26.44
C PHE A 185 21.26 8.55 25.95
N THR A 186 21.69 8.18 24.76
CA THR A 186 22.86 8.76 24.07
C THR A 186 22.45 9.14 22.65
N ILE A 187 23.02 10.24 22.13
CA ILE A 187 22.84 10.71 20.76
C ILE A 187 24.22 10.83 20.13
N ARG A 188 24.37 10.41 18.88
CA ARG A 188 25.63 10.41 18.16
C ARG A 188 25.79 11.61 17.22
N THR A 189 27.04 12.01 17.00
CA THR A 189 27.42 12.85 15.86
C THR A 189 27.01 12.18 14.56
N GLY A 190 26.41 12.94 13.64
CA GLY A 190 25.88 12.41 12.38
C GLY A 190 24.50 11.72 12.47
N THR A 191 23.81 11.74 13.62
CA THR A 191 22.36 11.44 13.62
C THR A 191 21.64 12.49 12.77
N VAL A 192 20.87 12.05 11.78
CA VAL A 192 20.12 12.90 10.85
C VAL A 192 19.13 13.79 11.60
N GLY A 193 19.06 15.07 11.23
CA GLY A 193 18.11 16.06 11.72
C GLY A 193 17.08 16.50 10.67
N SER A 194 17.50 16.74 9.42
CA SER A 194 16.61 17.10 8.31
C SER A 194 16.98 16.41 7.00
N ILE A 195 16.02 16.37 6.07
CA ILE A 195 16.17 15.91 4.69
C ILE A 195 15.42 16.91 3.79
N ASP A 196 16.15 17.78 3.10
CA ASP A 196 15.58 18.82 2.23
C ASP A 196 15.52 18.31 0.77
N ILE A 197 14.32 18.05 0.25
CA ILE A 197 14.10 17.50 -1.10
C ILE A 197 13.97 18.63 -2.14
N THR A 198 14.64 18.49 -3.27
CA THR A 198 14.54 19.37 -4.44
C THR A 198 14.37 18.53 -5.72
N PRO A 199 13.46 18.89 -6.66
CA PRO A 199 12.51 20.00 -6.60
C PRO A 199 11.33 19.73 -5.66
N ILE A 200 10.67 20.81 -5.21
CA ILE A 200 9.45 20.75 -4.41
C ILE A 200 8.24 20.94 -5.33
N ASN A 201 7.26 20.02 -5.27
CA ASN A 201 6.00 20.09 -6.02
C ASN A 201 6.13 20.29 -7.55
N PRO A 202 7.03 19.58 -8.27
CA PRO A 202 7.12 19.67 -9.72
C PRO A 202 5.85 19.16 -10.43
N SER A 203 5.64 19.62 -11.66
CA SER A 203 4.60 19.13 -12.57
C SER A 203 5.24 18.48 -13.79
N LEU A 204 5.11 17.16 -13.91
CA LEU A 204 5.67 16.37 -15.01
C LEU A 204 4.58 16.07 -16.04
N SER A 205 4.86 16.29 -17.32
CA SER A 205 4.08 15.67 -18.40
C SER A 205 4.27 14.15 -18.40
N PHE A 206 3.35 13.41 -19.01
CA PHE A 206 3.54 11.98 -19.30
C PHE A 206 4.92 11.70 -19.92
N TRP A 207 5.52 10.57 -19.55
CA TRP A 207 6.82 10.06 -20.03
C TRP A 207 8.04 10.95 -19.68
N ALA A 208 7.84 12.14 -19.10
CA ALA A 208 8.93 13.00 -18.66
C ALA A 208 9.66 12.44 -17.43
N THR A 209 10.94 12.75 -17.32
CA THR A 209 11.78 12.41 -16.16
C THR A 209 12.10 13.63 -15.31
N GLU A 210 12.18 13.46 -13.99
CA GLU A 210 12.62 14.48 -13.03
C GLU A 210 13.68 13.92 -12.09
N GLN A 211 14.73 14.69 -11.79
CA GLN A 211 15.82 14.24 -10.93
C GLN A 211 15.66 14.83 -9.53
N PHE A 212 15.05 14.07 -8.62
CA PHE A 212 14.97 14.46 -7.23
C PHE A 212 16.34 14.31 -6.55
N THR A 213 16.66 15.26 -5.69
CA THR A 213 17.88 15.31 -4.87
C THR A 213 17.49 15.64 -3.44
N ALA A 214 18.28 15.17 -2.48
CA ALA A 214 18.03 15.39 -1.06
C ALA A 214 19.31 15.89 -0.39
N GLN A 215 19.22 17.00 0.34
CA GLN A 215 20.29 17.43 1.24
C GLN A 215 19.97 16.91 2.65
N VAL A 216 20.84 16.04 3.18
CA VAL A 216 20.71 15.50 4.53
C VAL A 216 21.57 16.32 5.48
N ARG A 217 21.04 16.70 6.64
CA ARG A 217 21.78 17.43 7.69
C ARG A 217 21.69 16.69 9.01
N ASP A 218 22.68 16.84 9.88
CA ASP A 218 22.67 16.28 11.23
C ASP A 218 21.80 17.12 12.20
N LEU A 219 21.66 16.66 13.44
CA LEU A 219 20.93 17.38 14.51
C LEU A 219 21.55 18.73 14.92
N ARG A 220 22.66 19.16 14.33
CA ARG A 220 23.27 20.49 14.47
C ARG A 220 23.32 21.23 13.11
N ASP A 221 22.37 20.94 12.22
CA ASP A 221 22.22 21.57 10.89
C ASP A 221 23.46 21.40 9.97
N SER A 222 24.37 20.47 10.30
CA SER A 222 25.61 20.27 9.56
C SER A 222 25.38 19.31 8.38
N LEU A 223 25.73 19.73 7.16
CA LEU A 223 25.50 18.96 5.92
C LEU A 223 26.25 17.62 5.92
N MET A 224 25.52 16.54 5.66
CA MET A 224 26.04 15.17 5.56
C MET A 224 26.19 14.77 4.09
N VAL A 225 27.34 15.12 3.48
CA VAL A 225 27.56 15.02 2.02
C VAL A 225 27.34 13.60 1.47
N ASP A 226 27.83 12.58 2.17
CA ASP A 226 27.77 11.17 1.74
C ASP A 226 26.66 10.37 2.46
N ALA A 227 25.61 11.04 2.93
CA ALA A 227 24.49 10.36 3.60
C ALA A 227 23.73 9.44 2.63
N PRO A 228 23.50 8.16 2.98
CA PRO A 228 22.71 7.26 2.15
C PRO A 228 21.25 7.72 2.13
N VAL A 229 20.68 7.91 0.93
CA VAL A 229 19.27 8.29 0.73
C VAL A 229 18.56 7.20 -0.08
N HIS A 230 17.45 6.69 0.45
CA HIS A 230 16.56 5.79 -0.27
C HIS A 230 15.30 6.54 -0.72
N TRP A 231 14.95 6.41 -2.00
CA TRP A 231 13.79 7.06 -2.61
C TRP A 231 12.61 6.11 -2.79
N SER A 232 11.39 6.64 -2.69
CA SER A 232 10.16 5.88 -3.01
C SER A 232 9.03 6.79 -3.52
N SER A 233 8.04 6.18 -4.16
CA SER A 233 6.82 6.83 -4.63
C SER A 233 5.62 6.04 -4.12
N ASN A 234 4.61 6.72 -3.58
CA ASN A 234 3.36 6.07 -3.14
C ASN A 234 2.39 5.74 -4.31
N ARG A 235 2.75 6.13 -5.55
CA ARG A 235 1.94 5.97 -6.76
C ARG A 235 2.79 5.57 -7.98
N PRO A 236 3.35 4.35 -8.00
CA PRO A 236 4.07 3.84 -9.16
C PRO A 236 3.17 3.67 -10.41
N ASP A 237 1.84 3.70 -10.26
CA ASP A 237 0.84 3.83 -11.33
C ASP A 237 0.91 5.18 -12.10
N ARG A 238 1.63 6.16 -11.55
CA ARG A 238 1.72 7.55 -12.04
C ARG A 238 3.14 8.01 -12.21
N LEU A 239 3.98 7.74 -11.21
CA LEU A 239 5.35 8.21 -11.10
C LEU A 239 6.19 7.11 -10.47
N THR A 240 7.02 6.46 -11.27
CA THR A 240 8.06 5.56 -10.75
C THR A 240 9.27 6.39 -10.33
N ILE A 241 10.10 5.87 -9.41
CA ILE A 241 11.35 6.51 -9.00
C ILE A 241 12.41 5.45 -8.69
N VAL A 242 13.64 5.68 -9.14
CA VAL A 242 14.78 4.78 -8.94
C VAL A 242 15.25 4.91 -7.48
N PRO A 243 15.12 3.86 -6.63
CA PRO A 243 15.33 4.00 -5.18
C PRO A 243 16.72 4.48 -4.76
N ALA A 244 17.74 4.19 -5.56
CA ALA A 244 19.14 4.53 -5.28
C ALA A 244 19.60 5.89 -5.83
N THR A 245 18.82 6.56 -6.70
CA THR A 245 19.26 7.79 -7.38
C THR A 245 18.27 8.95 -7.33
N GLY A 246 16.98 8.71 -7.03
CA GLY A 246 15.97 9.77 -7.05
C GLY A 246 15.50 10.19 -8.45
N LEU A 247 15.98 9.52 -9.51
CA LEU A 247 15.48 9.73 -10.87
C LEU A 247 14.05 9.18 -10.97
N ALA A 248 13.08 10.06 -11.20
CA ALA A 248 11.67 9.72 -11.35
C ALA A 248 11.24 9.77 -12.82
N THR A 249 10.27 8.94 -13.19
CA THR A 249 9.69 8.86 -14.54
C THR A 249 8.17 8.86 -14.46
N ALA A 250 7.53 9.81 -15.14
CA ALA A 250 6.08 9.88 -15.23
C ALA A 250 5.53 8.81 -16.17
N GLY A 251 4.57 8.02 -15.69
CA GLY A 251 3.68 7.23 -16.53
C GLY A 251 2.52 8.07 -17.04
N THR A 252 1.41 7.40 -17.40
CA THR A 252 0.20 8.04 -17.93
C THR A 252 -0.97 8.14 -16.93
N GLY A 253 -0.76 7.69 -15.70
CA GLY A 253 -1.69 7.89 -14.59
C GLY A 253 -1.68 9.36 -14.11
N ARG A 254 -2.75 10.11 -14.40
CA ARG A 254 -2.89 11.53 -14.03
C ARG A 254 -2.96 11.75 -12.51
N GLY A 255 -2.50 12.93 -12.09
CA GLY A 255 -2.70 13.47 -10.75
C GLY A 255 -1.46 13.35 -9.86
N GLN A 256 -1.67 13.53 -8.56
CA GLN A 256 -0.58 13.61 -7.58
C GLN A 256 0.00 12.23 -7.21
N ALA A 257 1.31 12.23 -6.94
CA ALA A 257 2.08 11.20 -6.26
C ALA A 257 2.87 11.85 -5.12
N LEU A 258 3.14 11.12 -4.04
CA LEU A 258 4.06 11.53 -2.98
C LEU A 258 5.41 10.88 -3.23
N VAL A 259 6.46 11.69 -3.39
CA VAL A 259 7.85 11.27 -3.49
C VAL A 259 8.50 11.41 -2.12
N SER A 260 9.05 10.33 -1.60
CA SER A 260 9.66 10.26 -0.27
C SER A 260 11.16 9.98 -0.37
N ALA A 261 11.94 10.61 0.51
CA ALA A 261 13.37 10.37 0.69
C ALA A 261 13.63 10.02 2.16
N SER A 262 14.34 8.93 2.41
CA SER A 262 14.67 8.47 3.78
C SER A 262 16.18 8.30 4.00
N SER A 263 16.64 8.65 5.20
CA SER A 263 18.05 8.56 5.62
C SER A 263 18.12 8.53 7.15
N GLY A 264 18.98 7.67 7.72
CA GLY A 264 19.18 7.56 9.18
C GLY A 264 17.91 7.25 10.00
N GLY A 265 16.88 6.67 9.37
CA GLY A 265 15.56 6.46 9.99
C GLY A 265 14.65 7.70 10.02
N LEU A 266 15.07 8.85 9.49
CA LEU A 266 14.18 9.97 9.17
C LEU A 266 13.60 9.79 7.76
N SER A 267 12.46 10.41 7.47
CA SER A 267 11.91 10.52 6.12
C SER A 267 11.30 11.89 5.90
N ALA A 268 11.58 12.50 4.75
CA ALA A 268 10.89 13.68 4.23
C ALA A 268 10.08 13.29 2.98
N SER A 269 9.16 14.16 2.53
CA SER A 269 8.39 13.93 1.31
C SER A 269 7.93 15.21 0.65
N VAL A 270 7.83 15.19 -0.67
CA VAL A 270 7.22 16.25 -1.50
C VAL A 270 6.13 15.65 -2.37
N THR A 271 5.17 16.46 -2.80
CA THR A 271 4.23 16.04 -3.85
C THR A 271 4.93 16.16 -5.21
N ALA A 272 4.49 15.38 -6.19
CA ALA A 272 4.75 15.60 -7.61
C ALA A 272 3.43 15.40 -8.37
N THR A 273 3.19 16.21 -9.40
CA THR A 273 1.92 16.16 -10.16
C THR A 273 2.17 15.66 -11.57
N VAL A 274 1.51 14.57 -11.98
CA VAL A 274 1.59 14.04 -13.34
C VAL A 274 0.41 14.58 -14.16
N VAL A 275 0.72 15.28 -15.25
CA VAL A 275 -0.25 15.86 -16.17
C VAL A 275 -0.12 15.23 -17.56
N ALA A 276 -1.21 15.22 -18.31
CA ALA A 276 -1.19 14.79 -19.70
C ALA A 276 -0.60 15.89 -20.60
N PRO A 277 0.00 15.54 -21.76
CA PRO A 277 0.27 16.52 -22.81
C PRO A 277 -1.04 17.18 -23.30
N PRO A 278 -0.98 18.32 -23.99
CA PRO A 278 -2.15 18.93 -24.61
C PRO A 278 -2.91 17.94 -25.49
N ASN A 279 -4.25 17.93 -25.42
CA ASN A 279 -5.04 17.07 -26.32
C ASN A 279 -5.00 17.64 -27.75
N ASN A 280 -4.27 16.96 -28.61
CA ASN A 280 -4.18 17.21 -30.06
C ASN A 280 -4.62 15.98 -30.87
N ALA A 281 -5.36 15.05 -30.27
CA ALA A 281 -5.81 13.84 -30.95
C ALA A 281 -6.76 14.20 -32.12
N PRO A 282 -6.59 13.60 -33.31
CA PRO A 282 -7.40 13.92 -34.49
C PRO A 282 -8.87 13.51 -34.36
N TYR A 283 -9.19 12.61 -33.41
CA TYR A 283 -10.49 11.97 -33.29
C TYR A 283 -11.06 12.01 -31.85
N SER A 284 -12.37 11.82 -31.72
CA SER A 284 -13.04 11.70 -30.41
C SER A 284 -12.91 10.29 -29.84
N GLY A 285 -13.31 9.29 -30.63
CA GLY A 285 -13.13 7.85 -30.42
C GLY A 285 -13.08 7.12 -31.75
N THR A 286 -12.45 5.94 -31.84
CA THR A 286 -12.05 5.38 -33.15
C THR A 286 -13.08 4.50 -33.87
N ILE A 287 -14.01 3.89 -33.14
CA ILE A 287 -15.04 3.00 -33.72
C ILE A 287 -15.95 3.69 -34.75
N PHE A 288 -16.10 5.03 -34.65
CA PHE A 288 -16.98 5.83 -35.53
C PHE A 288 -16.32 6.29 -36.83
N LEU A 289 -15.03 5.98 -37.04
CA LEU A 289 -14.21 6.62 -38.08
C LEU A 289 -14.14 5.81 -39.38
N TYR A 290 -14.30 4.49 -39.29
CA TYR A 290 -14.05 3.56 -40.39
C TYR A 290 -15.18 2.52 -40.51
N PRO A 291 -16.43 2.95 -40.76
CA PRO A 291 -17.54 2.02 -40.91
C PRO A 291 -17.32 1.11 -42.12
N ASN A 292 -17.60 -0.19 -41.97
CA ASN A 292 -17.42 -1.23 -42.99
C ASN A 292 -15.93 -1.51 -43.33
N VAL A 293 -15.06 -1.44 -42.33
CA VAL A 293 -13.69 -2.01 -42.39
C VAL A 293 -13.74 -3.53 -42.29
N ILE A 294 -14.65 -4.07 -41.49
CA ILE A 294 -15.10 -5.46 -41.56
C ILE A 294 -16.58 -5.45 -41.98
N THR A 295 -16.97 -6.37 -42.87
CA THR A 295 -18.26 -6.35 -43.56
C THR A 295 -18.99 -7.68 -43.50
N ALA A 296 -20.27 -7.70 -43.89
CA ALA A 296 -21.05 -8.93 -43.93
C ALA A 296 -20.46 -9.98 -44.90
N GLU A 297 -19.76 -9.49 -45.92
CA GLU A 297 -19.07 -10.22 -46.98
C GLU A 297 -17.69 -10.76 -46.57
N ASP A 298 -17.12 -10.30 -45.45
CA ASP A 298 -15.85 -10.82 -44.94
C ASP A 298 -16.00 -12.26 -44.41
N PRO A 299 -15.01 -13.15 -44.65
CA PRO A 299 -15.00 -14.50 -44.10
C PRO A 299 -15.16 -14.51 -42.57
N THR A 300 -15.88 -15.51 -42.06
CA THR A 300 -15.97 -15.77 -40.63
C THR A 300 -15.27 -17.08 -40.30
N SER A 301 -14.50 -17.08 -39.20
CA SER A 301 -13.92 -18.27 -38.59
C SER A 301 -14.96 -19.12 -37.84
N PHE A 302 -16.19 -18.63 -37.64
CA PHE A 302 -17.26 -19.38 -36.98
C PHE A 302 -17.74 -20.57 -37.82
N THR A 303 -17.76 -21.77 -37.23
CA THR A 303 -18.07 -23.04 -37.92
C THR A 303 -19.36 -23.73 -37.46
N GLY A 304 -19.90 -23.39 -36.28
CA GLY A 304 -21.15 -23.98 -35.80
C GLY A 304 -21.55 -23.56 -34.39
N LEU A 305 -22.86 -23.69 -34.11
CA LEU A 305 -23.47 -23.36 -32.81
C LEU A 305 -24.20 -24.58 -32.23
N GLU A 306 -23.65 -25.18 -31.18
CA GLU A 306 -24.30 -26.25 -30.42
C GLU A 306 -25.29 -25.66 -29.39
N ASP A 307 -26.38 -26.39 -29.09
CA ASP A 307 -27.31 -26.03 -28.02
C ASP A 307 -26.86 -26.73 -26.72
N ALA A 308 -26.54 -25.95 -25.69
CA ALA A 308 -26.11 -26.43 -24.38
C ALA A 308 -27.23 -26.30 -23.32
N GLY A 309 -28.47 -26.09 -23.76
CA GLY A 309 -29.66 -26.01 -22.92
C GLY A 309 -29.73 -24.72 -22.11
N ARG A 310 -29.88 -24.86 -20.79
CA ARG A 310 -30.08 -23.75 -19.85
C ARG A 310 -29.28 -23.97 -18.57
N GLY A 311 -28.94 -22.88 -17.90
CA GLY A 311 -28.41 -22.93 -16.54
C GLY A 311 -28.10 -21.56 -15.97
N GLU A 312 -27.95 -21.51 -14.65
CA GLU A 312 -27.59 -20.26 -13.96
C GLU A 312 -26.19 -19.78 -14.41
N ARG A 313 -26.11 -18.50 -14.76
CA ARG A 313 -24.89 -17.77 -15.06
C ARG A 313 -24.89 -16.43 -14.33
N ARG A 314 -23.72 -16.00 -13.87
CA ARG A 314 -23.49 -14.67 -13.30
C ARG A 314 -23.02 -13.74 -14.42
N MET A 315 -23.94 -12.93 -14.93
CA MET A 315 -23.75 -12.02 -16.06
C MET A 315 -23.64 -10.57 -15.56
N PHE A 316 -22.95 -9.68 -16.28
CA PHE A 316 -23.05 -8.24 -16.05
C PHE A 316 -23.99 -7.60 -17.06
N ASP A 317 -25.07 -7.00 -16.58
CA ASP A 317 -26.00 -6.26 -17.41
C ASP A 317 -25.83 -4.75 -17.17
N ARG A 318 -25.30 -3.99 -18.14
CA ARG A 318 -25.06 -2.55 -18.01
C ARG A 318 -26.32 -1.75 -17.58
N ARG A 319 -27.54 -2.29 -17.76
CA ARG A 319 -28.81 -1.71 -17.26
C ARG A 319 -28.94 -1.71 -15.73
N ILE A 320 -28.39 -2.72 -15.04
CA ILE A 320 -28.71 -3.05 -13.63
C ILE A 320 -27.54 -3.60 -12.79
N GLY A 321 -26.36 -3.83 -13.39
CA GLY A 321 -25.18 -4.38 -12.75
C GLY A 321 -25.08 -5.91 -12.84
N TRP A 322 -24.37 -6.51 -11.88
CA TRP A 322 -24.18 -7.96 -11.80
C TRP A 322 -25.47 -8.68 -11.43
N VAL A 323 -25.85 -9.69 -12.21
CA VAL A 323 -27.06 -10.50 -12.01
C VAL A 323 -26.76 -11.99 -12.13
N ILE A 324 -27.55 -12.82 -11.45
CA ILE A 324 -27.66 -14.25 -11.74
C ILE A 324 -28.92 -14.46 -12.56
N ARG A 325 -28.81 -15.24 -13.65
CA ARG A 325 -29.91 -15.57 -14.55
C ARG A 325 -29.77 -17.02 -15.01
N ASP A 326 -30.89 -17.74 -15.05
CA ASP A 326 -31.00 -18.98 -15.82
C ASP A 326 -31.04 -18.62 -17.31
N ALA A 327 -29.86 -18.65 -17.94
CA ALA A 327 -29.63 -18.24 -19.31
C ALA A 327 -29.91 -19.38 -20.29
N PHE A 328 -30.21 -19.05 -21.55
CA PHE A 328 -30.07 -20.00 -22.65
C PHE A 328 -28.57 -20.08 -23.01
N LEU A 329 -28.06 -21.29 -23.23
CA LEU A 329 -26.64 -21.55 -23.38
C LEU A 329 -26.36 -22.18 -24.75
N PHE A 330 -25.37 -21.65 -25.46
CA PHE A 330 -24.93 -22.19 -26.74
C PHE A 330 -23.40 -22.21 -26.81
N ILE A 331 -22.82 -23.23 -27.46
CA ILE A 331 -21.37 -23.29 -27.70
C ILE A 331 -21.10 -22.92 -29.14
N ALA A 332 -20.49 -21.74 -29.35
CA ALA A 332 -20.00 -21.31 -30.65
C ALA A 332 -18.60 -21.89 -30.89
N THR A 333 -18.44 -22.69 -31.94
CA THR A 333 -17.15 -23.29 -32.33
C THR A 333 -16.57 -22.53 -33.53
N TYR A 334 -15.24 -22.42 -33.57
CA TYR A 334 -14.48 -21.69 -34.59
C TYR A 334 -13.46 -22.60 -35.29
N SER A 335 -12.92 -22.17 -36.44
CA SER A 335 -12.05 -22.96 -37.33
C SER A 335 -10.67 -23.28 -36.76
N ASP A 336 -10.23 -22.52 -35.74
CA ASP A 336 -9.05 -22.79 -34.91
C ASP A 336 -9.31 -23.89 -33.85
N GLY A 337 -10.53 -24.44 -33.78
CA GLY A 337 -10.96 -25.43 -32.78
C GLY A 337 -11.36 -24.82 -31.43
N ARG A 338 -11.31 -23.50 -31.29
CA ARG A 338 -11.71 -22.79 -30.06
C ARG A 338 -13.23 -22.77 -29.93
N GLN A 339 -13.69 -22.70 -28.69
CA GLN A 339 -15.10 -22.64 -28.33
C GLN A 339 -15.39 -21.46 -27.41
N ILE A 340 -16.55 -20.83 -27.57
CA ILE A 340 -17.04 -19.72 -26.72
C ILE A 340 -18.45 -20.07 -26.22
N GLU A 341 -18.70 -19.93 -24.92
CA GLU A 341 -20.06 -20.08 -24.37
C GLU A 341 -20.86 -18.77 -24.53
N VAL A 342 -21.85 -18.81 -25.42
CA VAL A 342 -22.78 -17.71 -25.66
C VAL A 342 -23.95 -17.86 -24.69
N GLN A 343 -24.07 -16.91 -23.76
CA GLN A 343 -25.07 -16.89 -22.69
C GLN A 343 -26.12 -15.81 -23.02
N VAL A 344 -27.34 -16.25 -23.37
CA VAL A 344 -28.43 -15.35 -23.73
C VAL A 344 -29.40 -15.21 -22.56
N ASN A 345 -29.73 -13.97 -22.21
CA ASN A 345 -30.61 -13.66 -21.08
C ASN A 345 -32.03 -14.28 -21.25
N PRO A 346 -32.69 -14.76 -20.19
CA PRO A 346 -34.05 -15.33 -20.29
C PRO A 346 -35.12 -14.36 -20.83
N GLU A 347 -34.85 -13.05 -20.91
CA GLU A 347 -35.74 -12.05 -21.54
C GLU A 347 -35.93 -12.23 -23.07
N PHE A 348 -35.21 -13.16 -23.70
CA PHE A 348 -35.40 -13.54 -25.11
C PHE A 348 -36.51 -14.57 -25.35
N ALA A 349 -37.45 -14.73 -24.40
CA ALA A 349 -38.70 -15.51 -24.47
C ALA A 349 -38.57 -17.03 -24.59
N ASN A 350 -37.85 -17.57 -25.57
CA ASN A 350 -37.69 -19.01 -25.82
C ASN A 350 -36.31 -19.33 -26.43
N SER A 351 -36.01 -20.63 -26.60
CA SER A 351 -34.68 -21.07 -27.05
C SER A 351 -34.41 -20.71 -28.52
N ASP A 352 -35.43 -20.69 -29.38
CA ASP A 352 -35.27 -20.41 -30.80
C ASP A 352 -34.96 -18.91 -31.03
N ASP A 353 -35.70 -18.02 -30.38
CA ASP A 353 -35.43 -16.57 -30.36
C ASP A 353 -34.03 -16.26 -29.77
N ALA A 354 -33.65 -16.95 -28.70
CA ALA A 354 -32.30 -16.83 -28.13
C ALA A 354 -31.21 -17.35 -29.07
N ARG A 355 -31.47 -18.45 -29.79
CA ARG A 355 -30.55 -19.08 -30.74
C ARG A 355 -30.32 -18.19 -31.97
N VAL A 356 -31.30 -17.41 -32.41
CA VAL A 356 -31.14 -16.42 -33.50
C VAL A 356 -30.10 -15.37 -33.13
N GLU A 357 -30.22 -14.76 -31.94
CA GLU A 357 -29.25 -13.75 -31.47
C GLU A 357 -27.87 -14.38 -31.22
N ALA A 358 -27.81 -15.58 -30.63
CA ALA A 358 -26.55 -16.30 -30.42
C ALA A 358 -25.82 -16.62 -31.74
N LEU A 359 -26.55 -17.12 -32.75
CA LEU A 359 -26.02 -17.41 -34.08
C LEU A 359 -25.51 -16.14 -34.79
N LYS A 360 -26.28 -15.04 -34.69
CA LYS A 360 -25.91 -13.74 -35.23
C LYS A 360 -24.56 -13.27 -34.68
N TYR A 361 -24.43 -13.11 -33.37
CA TYR A 361 -23.19 -12.55 -32.81
C TYR A 361 -22.03 -13.53 -32.86
N ALA A 362 -22.23 -14.85 -32.80
CA ALA A 362 -21.15 -15.80 -33.05
C ALA A 362 -20.57 -15.69 -34.48
N THR A 363 -21.45 -15.52 -35.48
CA THR A 363 -21.06 -15.30 -36.88
C THR A 363 -20.24 -14.01 -37.05
N VAL A 364 -20.71 -12.91 -36.43
CA VAL A 364 -20.05 -11.59 -36.44
C VAL A 364 -18.70 -11.63 -35.72
N ILE A 365 -18.67 -12.18 -34.50
CA ILE A 365 -17.44 -12.34 -33.69
C ILE A 365 -16.38 -13.13 -34.45
N GLY A 366 -16.77 -14.14 -35.23
CA GLY A 366 -15.84 -14.92 -36.05
C GLY A 366 -15.16 -14.16 -37.19
N ARG A 367 -15.60 -12.94 -37.56
CA ARG A 367 -14.92 -12.08 -38.55
C ARG A 367 -13.78 -11.25 -37.97
N LEU A 368 -13.71 -11.11 -36.64
CA LEU A 368 -12.66 -10.35 -35.96
C LEU A 368 -11.29 -11.04 -36.15
N PRO A 369 -10.18 -10.29 -36.23
CA PRO A 369 -8.84 -10.86 -36.20
C PRO A 369 -8.65 -11.87 -35.07
N SER A 370 -8.26 -13.09 -35.42
CA SER A 370 -8.27 -14.28 -34.55
C SER A 370 -7.57 -14.05 -33.20
N ARG A 371 -6.52 -13.21 -33.16
CA ARG A 371 -5.86 -12.79 -31.92
C ARG A 371 -6.80 -12.18 -30.87
N LEU A 372 -7.82 -11.42 -31.29
CA LEU A 372 -8.78 -10.76 -30.41
C LEU A 372 -9.72 -11.75 -29.71
N LEU A 373 -9.84 -12.97 -30.23
CA LEU A 373 -10.71 -14.01 -29.67
C LEU A 373 -9.98 -14.95 -28.70
N LYS A 374 -8.66 -14.79 -28.53
CA LYS A 374 -7.79 -15.67 -27.73
C LYS A 374 -8.28 -15.86 -26.29
N ASP A 375 -8.69 -14.78 -25.64
CA ASP A 375 -9.06 -14.76 -24.22
C ASP A 375 -10.58 -14.51 -24.03
N VAL A 376 -11.37 -14.58 -25.10
CA VAL A 376 -12.83 -14.53 -25.06
C VAL A 376 -13.36 -15.94 -24.78
N GLU A 377 -13.78 -16.21 -23.55
CA GLU A 377 -14.36 -17.49 -23.13
C GLU A 377 -15.90 -17.49 -23.19
N THR A 378 -16.52 -16.30 -23.10
CA THR A 378 -17.98 -16.14 -22.99
C THR A 378 -18.52 -14.94 -23.77
N VAL A 379 -19.83 -14.91 -24.04
CA VAL A 379 -20.57 -13.74 -24.56
C VAL A 379 -21.84 -13.54 -23.74
N TRP A 380 -22.16 -12.32 -23.33
CA TRP A 380 -23.40 -11.97 -22.62
C TRP A 380 -24.36 -11.19 -23.53
N ILE A 381 -25.52 -11.76 -23.87
CA ILE A 381 -26.51 -11.11 -24.75
C ILE A 381 -27.75 -10.69 -23.94
N HIS A 382 -28.04 -9.39 -23.96
CA HIS A 382 -29.12 -8.71 -23.23
C HIS A 382 -29.97 -7.84 -24.18
N ARG A 383 -31.25 -7.58 -23.85
CA ARG A 383 -32.07 -6.60 -24.59
C ARG A 383 -31.78 -5.15 -24.15
N GLY A 384 -32.16 -4.20 -24.99
CA GLY A 384 -32.09 -2.76 -24.70
C GLY A 384 -30.85 -2.09 -25.29
N SER A 385 -30.72 -0.78 -25.07
CA SER A 385 -29.78 0.09 -25.81
C SER A 385 -28.69 0.68 -24.90
N ASN A 386 -27.89 -0.20 -24.30
CA ASN A 386 -26.67 0.17 -23.58
C ASN A 386 -25.44 -0.08 -24.47
N ALA A 387 -24.32 0.61 -24.22
CA ALA A 387 -23.07 0.31 -24.92
C ALA A 387 -22.58 -1.12 -24.61
N PHE A 388 -21.88 -1.72 -25.57
CA PHE A 388 -21.22 -3.04 -25.43
C PHE A 388 -20.13 -3.03 -24.35
N GLY A 389 -19.39 -4.10 -24.14
CA GLY A 389 -18.29 -4.12 -23.16
C GLY A 389 -17.34 -5.32 -23.26
N GLY A 390 -16.05 -5.06 -23.20
CA GLY A 390 -14.98 -6.05 -23.07
C GLY A 390 -14.51 -6.30 -21.63
N GLY A 391 -13.47 -7.13 -21.51
CA GLY A 391 -12.89 -7.58 -20.24
C GLY A 391 -13.60 -8.82 -19.66
N ASN A 392 -13.16 -9.27 -18.48
CA ASN A 392 -13.69 -10.46 -17.78
C ASN A 392 -13.74 -11.76 -18.61
N ARG A 393 -12.92 -11.89 -19.67
CA ARG A 393 -12.99 -12.98 -20.66
C ARG A 393 -14.36 -13.10 -21.36
N ASN A 394 -15.01 -11.95 -21.55
CA ASN A 394 -16.37 -11.84 -22.04
C ASN A 394 -16.46 -10.82 -23.20
N LEU A 395 -17.55 -10.89 -23.97
CA LEU A 395 -18.08 -9.77 -24.76
C LEU A 395 -19.54 -9.51 -24.37
N LEU A 396 -19.83 -8.31 -23.90
CA LEU A 396 -21.16 -7.85 -23.51
C LEU A 396 -21.86 -7.17 -24.69
N ILE A 397 -23.06 -7.67 -25.01
CA ILE A 397 -23.87 -7.23 -26.15
C ILE A 397 -25.28 -6.86 -25.67
N HIS A 398 -25.70 -5.64 -26.01
CA HIS A 398 -27.06 -5.14 -25.79
C HIS A 398 -27.74 -4.94 -27.14
N THR A 399 -28.72 -5.79 -27.49
CA THR A 399 -29.18 -5.95 -28.89
C THR A 399 -29.92 -4.73 -29.45
N GLY A 400 -30.48 -3.87 -28.60
CA GLY A 400 -31.04 -2.58 -28.97
C GLY A 400 -30.00 -1.47 -29.19
N MET A 401 -28.73 -1.70 -28.88
CA MET A 401 -27.60 -0.89 -29.33
C MET A 401 -26.90 -1.53 -30.53
N ALA A 402 -26.87 -2.86 -30.61
CA ALA A 402 -26.37 -3.58 -31.80
C ALA A 402 -27.04 -3.07 -33.09
N ALA A 403 -28.37 -2.92 -33.09
CA ALA A 403 -29.11 -2.38 -34.23
C ALA A 403 -28.72 -0.93 -34.61
N PHE A 404 -28.20 -0.12 -33.68
CA PHE A 404 -27.69 1.23 -33.96
C PHE A 404 -26.29 1.16 -34.58
N TYR A 405 -25.42 0.28 -34.08
CA TYR A 405 -24.10 0.04 -34.66
C TYR A 405 -24.21 -0.58 -36.07
N GLU A 406 -25.13 -1.51 -36.29
CA GLU A 406 -25.45 -2.09 -37.61
C GLU A 406 -25.93 -1.02 -38.60
N ALA A 407 -26.83 -0.12 -38.18
CA ALA A 407 -27.32 0.98 -39.01
C ALA A 407 -26.24 2.03 -39.35
N GLN A 408 -25.10 2.01 -38.66
CA GLN A 408 -23.93 2.84 -38.95
C GLN A 408 -22.80 2.07 -39.65
N GLY A 409 -22.89 0.74 -39.76
CA GLY A 409 -21.81 -0.11 -40.26
C GLY A 409 -20.60 -0.17 -39.33
N ILE A 410 -20.81 -0.17 -38.00
CA ILE A 410 -19.74 -0.20 -36.97
C ILE A 410 -19.90 -1.33 -35.94
N LEU A 411 -20.68 -2.38 -36.24
CA LEU A 411 -20.93 -3.47 -35.29
C LEU A 411 -19.64 -4.27 -35.03
N GLU A 412 -19.04 -4.80 -36.10
CA GLU A 412 -17.75 -5.48 -36.07
C GLU A 412 -16.65 -4.58 -35.51
N GLU A 413 -16.59 -3.30 -35.91
CA GLU A 413 -15.63 -2.29 -35.44
C GLU A 413 -15.73 -2.05 -33.92
N THR A 414 -16.96 -2.03 -33.38
CA THR A 414 -17.18 -1.94 -31.93
C THR A 414 -16.71 -3.22 -31.24
N LEU A 415 -17.02 -4.39 -31.81
CA LEU A 415 -16.58 -5.67 -31.25
C LEU A 415 -15.05 -5.85 -31.32
N VAL A 416 -14.36 -5.26 -32.32
CA VAL A 416 -12.88 -5.20 -32.38
C VAL A 416 -12.32 -4.44 -31.16
N HIS A 417 -12.90 -3.27 -30.83
CA HIS A 417 -12.50 -2.47 -29.67
C HIS A 417 -12.74 -3.23 -28.34
N GLU A 418 -13.94 -3.81 -28.15
CA GLU A 418 -14.26 -4.55 -26.92
C GLU A 418 -13.43 -5.85 -26.78
N ALA A 419 -13.15 -6.55 -27.88
CA ALA A 419 -12.31 -7.76 -27.88
C ALA A 419 -10.81 -7.43 -27.69
N ALA A 420 -10.36 -6.22 -28.04
CA ALA A 420 -9.03 -5.73 -27.69
C ALA A 420 -8.87 -5.60 -26.16
N HIS A 421 -9.86 -5.04 -25.44
CA HIS A 421 -9.84 -5.06 -23.97
C HIS A 421 -9.79 -6.48 -23.39
N THR A 422 -10.52 -7.42 -23.98
CA THR A 422 -10.57 -8.80 -23.49
C THR A 422 -9.25 -9.56 -23.70
N SER A 423 -8.60 -9.39 -24.87
CA SER A 423 -7.50 -10.27 -25.30
C SER A 423 -6.13 -9.58 -25.47
N LEU A 424 -6.03 -8.25 -25.44
CA LEU A 424 -4.77 -7.51 -25.64
C LEU A 424 -4.27 -6.78 -24.40
N ASP A 425 -5.13 -6.06 -23.68
CA ASP A 425 -4.73 -5.16 -22.57
C ASP A 425 -3.86 -5.85 -21.52
N SER A 426 -4.24 -7.06 -21.09
CA SER A 426 -3.53 -7.85 -20.07
C SER A 426 -2.13 -8.31 -20.48
N TYR A 427 -1.82 -8.31 -21.78
CA TYR A 427 -0.51 -8.66 -22.33
C TYR A 427 0.34 -7.42 -22.66
N PHE A 428 -0.30 -6.34 -23.10
CA PHE A 428 0.39 -5.22 -23.76
C PHE A 428 0.26 -3.87 -23.07
N ALA A 429 -0.77 -3.58 -22.27
CA ALA A 429 -1.00 -2.24 -21.70
C ALA A 429 0.14 -1.76 -20.78
N ALA A 430 0.83 -2.70 -20.14
CA ALA A 430 2.00 -2.45 -19.29
C ALA A 430 3.32 -2.99 -19.90
N ALA A 431 3.32 -3.43 -21.16
CA ALA A 431 4.51 -3.97 -21.81
C ALA A 431 5.53 -2.85 -22.10
N PRO A 432 6.84 -3.05 -21.84
CA PRO A 432 7.85 -2.01 -22.09
C PRO A 432 7.87 -1.48 -23.53
N GLY A 433 7.64 -2.35 -24.53
CA GLY A 433 7.55 -1.95 -25.93
C GLY A 433 6.36 -1.04 -26.23
N TRP A 434 5.18 -1.35 -25.67
CA TRP A 434 3.98 -0.51 -25.82
C TRP A 434 4.16 0.86 -25.15
N LEU A 435 4.69 0.87 -23.93
CA LEU A 435 4.94 2.12 -23.19
C LEU A 435 6.01 2.98 -23.88
N ALA A 436 7.03 2.37 -24.49
CA ALA A 436 8.02 3.07 -25.32
C ALA A 436 7.39 3.63 -26.62
N ALA A 437 6.55 2.86 -27.31
CA ALA A 437 5.84 3.32 -28.50
C ALA A 437 4.89 4.49 -28.20
N GLN A 438 4.11 4.37 -27.12
CA GLN A 438 3.23 5.42 -26.60
C GLN A 438 4.00 6.71 -26.28
N ALA A 439 5.19 6.60 -25.68
CA ALA A 439 6.08 7.74 -25.40
C ALA A 439 6.69 8.35 -26.68
N ALA A 440 7.08 7.52 -27.64
CA ALA A 440 7.72 7.97 -28.89
C ALA A 440 6.75 8.70 -29.85
N ASP A 441 5.47 8.33 -29.86
CA ASP A 441 4.43 9.07 -30.58
C ASP A 441 4.10 10.43 -29.93
N ALA A 442 4.32 10.51 -28.61
CA ALA A 442 4.03 11.62 -27.70
C ALA A 442 2.57 12.15 -27.72
N ARG A 443 1.65 11.41 -28.35
CA ARG A 443 0.24 11.75 -28.52
C ARG A 443 -0.64 10.49 -28.61
N PHE A 444 -1.93 10.68 -28.85
CA PHE A 444 -2.95 9.63 -28.89
C PHE A 444 -3.79 9.74 -30.16
N ILE A 445 -4.30 8.62 -30.66
CA ILE A 445 -5.15 8.59 -31.86
C ILE A 445 -6.53 9.20 -31.62
N SER A 446 -7.04 9.12 -30.38
CA SER A 446 -8.32 9.71 -29.99
C SER A 446 -8.28 10.44 -28.65
N THR A 447 -9.28 11.30 -28.43
CA THR A 447 -9.51 11.98 -27.15
C THR A 447 -9.84 10.99 -26.04
N TYR A 448 -10.53 9.88 -26.35
CA TYR A 448 -10.83 8.83 -25.38
C TYR A 448 -9.56 8.10 -24.92
N ALA A 449 -8.69 7.71 -25.86
CA ALA A 449 -7.35 7.19 -25.59
C ALA A 449 -6.50 8.18 -24.77
N TRP A 450 -6.49 9.46 -25.14
CA TRP A 450 -5.81 10.52 -24.37
C TRP A 450 -6.34 10.62 -22.94
N GLN A 451 -7.66 10.51 -22.73
CA GLN A 451 -8.29 10.65 -21.42
C GLN A 451 -8.06 9.43 -20.51
N TYR A 452 -8.02 8.23 -21.08
CA TYR A 452 -7.91 6.96 -20.35
C TYR A 452 -6.76 6.06 -20.89
N PRO A 453 -5.52 6.56 -20.90
CA PRO A 453 -4.38 5.96 -21.63
C PRO A 453 -3.90 4.60 -21.08
N GLN A 454 -4.36 4.23 -19.89
CA GLN A 454 -4.06 2.96 -19.23
C GLN A 454 -5.15 1.88 -19.47
N ARG A 455 -6.20 2.20 -20.25
CA ARG A 455 -7.30 1.29 -20.61
C ARG A 455 -7.65 1.35 -22.09
N GLU A 456 -7.74 2.54 -22.66
CA GLU A 456 -8.31 2.75 -24.01
C GLU A 456 -7.29 2.75 -25.14
N ASP A 457 -6.04 3.06 -24.86
CA ASP A 457 -5.06 3.37 -25.91
C ASP A 457 -4.75 2.18 -26.84
N ILE A 458 -4.89 0.94 -26.37
CA ILE A 458 -4.76 -0.27 -27.19
C ILE A 458 -6.02 -0.49 -28.03
N ALA A 459 -7.19 -0.53 -27.40
CA ALA A 459 -8.46 -0.77 -28.09
C ALA A 459 -8.75 0.30 -29.16
N GLU A 460 -8.41 1.55 -28.87
CA GLU A 460 -8.51 2.67 -29.80
C GLU A 460 -7.41 2.69 -30.88
N SER A 461 -6.24 2.09 -30.66
CA SER A 461 -5.17 2.02 -31.67
C SER A 461 -5.26 0.80 -32.57
N PHE A 462 -5.84 -0.32 -32.10
CA PHE A 462 -5.86 -1.58 -32.82
C PHE A 462 -6.74 -1.54 -34.07
N LEU A 463 -7.94 -0.95 -33.99
CA LEU A 463 -8.82 -0.81 -35.17
C LEU A 463 -8.19 0.07 -36.27
N PRO A 464 -7.63 1.28 -35.99
CA PRO A 464 -6.83 2.03 -36.95
C PRO A 464 -5.67 1.24 -37.56
N TRP A 465 -4.93 0.46 -36.76
CA TRP A 465 -3.85 -0.39 -37.24
C TRP A 465 -4.36 -1.44 -38.23
N PHE A 466 -5.42 -2.18 -37.86
CA PHE A 466 -6.02 -3.19 -38.72
C PHE A 466 -6.55 -2.58 -40.03
N ALA A 467 -7.20 -1.41 -39.96
CA ALA A 467 -7.68 -0.69 -41.14
C ALA A 467 -6.54 -0.27 -42.09
N VAL A 468 -5.43 0.25 -41.56
CA VAL A 468 -4.26 0.66 -42.37
C VAL A 468 -3.50 -0.53 -42.95
N ARG A 469 -3.32 -1.63 -42.19
CA ARG A 469 -2.47 -2.76 -42.59
C ARG A 469 -3.19 -3.87 -43.37
N HIS A 470 -4.47 -4.12 -43.07
CA HIS A 470 -5.18 -5.31 -43.55
C HIS A 470 -6.50 -5.00 -44.28
N ARG A 471 -7.00 -3.76 -44.25
CA ARG A 471 -8.21 -3.30 -44.95
C ARG A 471 -8.02 -1.91 -45.57
N ARG A 472 -6.83 -1.69 -46.14
CA ARG A 472 -6.37 -0.38 -46.63
C ARG A 472 -7.23 0.17 -47.78
N ASP A 473 -7.93 -0.71 -48.49
CA ASP A 473 -8.94 -0.45 -49.52
C ASP A 473 -10.25 0.13 -48.98
N ARG A 474 -10.53 -0.05 -47.67
CA ARG A 474 -11.76 0.42 -47.00
C ARG A 474 -11.63 1.78 -46.33
N ILE A 475 -10.44 2.39 -46.33
CA ILE A 475 -10.20 3.73 -45.78
C ILE A 475 -9.60 4.67 -46.82
N SER A 476 -9.96 5.96 -46.73
CA SER A 476 -9.38 7.00 -47.56
C SER A 476 -7.89 7.20 -47.27
N GLU A 477 -7.16 7.74 -48.25
CA GLU A 477 -5.76 8.13 -48.07
C GLU A 477 -5.58 9.19 -46.98
N ALA A 478 -6.54 10.11 -46.83
CA ALA A 478 -6.51 11.10 -45.75
C ALA A 478 -6.62 10.45 -44.37
N GLN A 479 -7.48 9.44 -44.19
CA GLN A 479 -7.58 8.68 -42.94
C GLN A 479 -6.26 7.93 -42.64
N ALA A 480 -5.73 7.18 -43.60
CA ALA A 480 -4.47 6.45 -43.43
C ALA A 480 -3.31 7.38 -43.03
N ASN A 481 -3.14 8.48 -43.77
CA ASN A 481 -2.08 9.46 -43.50
C ASN A 481 -2.23 10.12 -42.11
N ILE A 482 -3.45 10.33 -41.62
CA ILE A 482 -3.69 10.83 -40.24
C ILE A 482 -3.26 9.76 -39.22
N ILE A 483 -3.67 8.50 -39.37
CA ILE A 483 -3.32 7.42 -38.44
C ILE A 483 -1.79 7.23 -38.38
N GLU A 484 -1.15 7.08 -39.54
CA GLU A 484 0.29 6.81 -39.66
C GLU A 484 1.17 7.99 -39.22
N SER A 485 0.68 9.24 -39.32
CA SER A 485 1.38 10.41 -38.78
C SER A 485 1.08 10.73 -37.31
N THR A 486 0.09 10.05 -36.71
CA THR A 486 -0.36 10.29 -35.32
C THR A 486 0.17 9.24 -34.35
N ILE A 487 0.17 7.95 -34.72
CA ILE A 487 0.61 6.84 -33.85
C ILE A 487 1.61 5.85 -34.49
N PRO A 488 2.61 6.30 -35.28
CA PRO A 488 3.48 5.40 -36.06
C PRO A 488 4.20 4.33 -35.23
N ASN A 489 4.61 4.63 -33.99
CA ASN A 489 5.33 3.68 -33.16
C ASN A 489 4.39 2.62 -32.57
N ARG A 490 3.14 2.95 -32.25
CA ARG A 490 2.12 1.94 -31.88
C ARG A 490 1.73 1.04 -33.05
N LEU A 491 1.69 1.59 -34.27
CA LEU A 491 1.50 0.76 -35.46
C LEU A 491 2.65 -0.24 -35.61
N ALA A 492 3.90 0.23 -35.54
CA ALA A 492 5.09 -0.62 -35.59
C ALA A 492 5.09 -1.68 -34.47
N PHE A 493 4.71 -1.33 -33.24
CA PHE A 493 4.56 -2.29 -32.16
C PHE A 493 3.59 -3.41 -32.51
N PHE A 494 2.42 -3.11 -33.11
CA PHE A 494 1.47 -4.14 -33.54
C PHE A 494 1.97 -4.93 -34.75
N ASP A 495 2.68 -4.28 -35.69
CA ASP A 495 3.33 -4.94 -36.83
C ASP A 495 4.35 -6.02 -36.38
N GLU A 496 4.96 -5.87 -35.20
CA GLU A 496 5.89 -6.84 -34.58
C GLU A 496 5.22 -8.04 -33.88
N GLN A 497 3.91 -8.05 -33.62
CA GLN A 497 3.27 -9.07 -32.75
C GLN A 497 2.81 -10.36 -33.46
N GLU A 498 3.13 -10.55 -34.74
CA GLU A 498 2.77 -11.73 -35.57
C GLU A 498 1.30 -12.18 -35.41
N PHE A 499 0.36 -11.23 -35.38
CA PHE A 499 -1.04 -11.54 -35.09
C PHE A 499 -1.68 -12.46 -36.16
N PRO A 500 -2.30 -13.59 -35.77
CA PRO A 500 -3.08 -14.39 -36.71
C PRO A 500 -4.34 -13.65 -37.12
N MET A 501 -4.50 -13.49 -38.43
CA MET A 501 -5.65 -12.88 -39.09
C MET A 501 -6.71 -13.96 -39.42
N PRO A 502 -7.94 -13.56 -39.84
CA PRO A 502 -8.99 -14.50 -40.26
C PRO A 502 -8.69 -15.17 -41.62
#